data_AF-A0A918D538-F1
#
_entry.id   AF-A0A918D538-F1
#
_cell.length_a   1.000
_cell.length_b   1.000
_cell.length_c   1.000
_cell.angle_alpha   90.00
_cell.angle_beta   90.00
_cell.angle_gamma   90.00
#
_symmetry.space_group_name_H-M   'P 1'
#
loop_
_entity.id
_entity.type
_entity.pdbx_description
1 polymer ?
#
loop_
_entity_poly.entity_id
_entity_poly.type
_entity_poly.pdbx_seq_one_letter_code
_entity_poly.pdbx_strand_id
1 'polypeptide(L)'
;MMAGMDEDAFWALIEESRPSGPDPDADGLAAALTARLAAGPVSLIAEFAEQLAWTLYRLDLQEYGRGLSGDAFLYTRAAVVADGRETYRRVLLDPARFTTYAAGLKWAESLLYVPDRAYKAVTGQEWDRGTRYSYESYSNRAGWGRQAMTDDELVEAVRTRVADRDLPPPAMPEDIAAVERAVGRPMPQLLRRLYLEVANGGFGVWECLSLTDTGNWFSDERDMIEAHRLFSAKDDSGIPATPEGVVPLMDRGCCMWTMVDFSTPEGCVWDWDANDCCVLVPTTLTLARWLTGWLEGWIVPGPYSPFRIHADGCPDRQPSVSS
;
A
#
# COMPACT_ATOMS: atom_id res chain seq x y z
N MET A 1 -15.52 -14.54 -15.74
CA MET A 1 -14.13 -14.24 -15.36
C MET A 1 -13.65 -15.42 -14.54
N MET A 2 -12.64 -16.16 -14.99
CA MET A 2 -12.05 -17.21 -14.15
C MET A 2 -11.49 -16.52 -12.91
N ALA A 3 -11.93 -16.95 -11.73
CA ALA A 3 -11.32 -16.54 -10.49
C ALA A 3 -9.88 -17.04 -10.54
N GLY A 4 -8.92 -16.13 -10.68
CA GLY A 4 -7.50 -16.49 -10.54
C GLY A 4 -7.25 -17.00 -9.12
N MET A 5 -6.17 -17.76 -8.95
CA MET A 5 -5.68 -18.16 -7.62
C MET A 5 -5.64 -16.94 -6.69
N ASP A 6 -6.35 -17.03 -5.58
CA ASP A 6 -6.27 -16.00 -4.54
C ASP A 6 -4.92 -16.09 -3.80
N GLU A 7 -4.59 -15.04 -3.07
CA GLU A 7 -3.31 -14.93 -2.37
C GLU A 7 -3.15 -16.02 -1.30
N ASP A 8 -4.24 -16.46 -0.65
CA ASP A 8 -4.20 -17.49 0.39
C ASP A 8 -3.79 -18.85 -0.19
N ALA A 9 -4.35 -19.25 -1.32
CA ALA A 9 -4.03 -20.49 -2.01
C ALA A 9 -2.56 -20.52 -2.49
N PHE A 10 -2.04 -19.39 -2.98
CA PHE A 10 -0.64 -19.27 -3.39
C PHE A 10 0.33 -19.49 -2.23
N TRP A 11 0.09 -18.82 -1.10
CA TRP A 11 0.94 -18.98 0.08
C TRP A 11 0.81 -20.38 0.69
N ALA A 12 -0.37 -20.98 0.69
CA ALA A 12 -0.57 -22.36 1.14
C ALA A 12 0.29 -23.35 0.33
N LEU A 13 0.38 -23.19 -1.01
CA LEU A 13 1.25 -24.02 -1.84
C LEU A 13 2.72 -23.88 -1.46
N ILE A 14 3.20 -22.66 -1.20
CA ILE A 14 4.58 -22.41 -0.78
C ILE A 14 4.86 -23.07 0.58
N GLU A 15 4.02 -22.82 1.59
CA GLU A 15 4.27 -23.33 2.94
C GLU A 15 4.13 -24.86 3.03
N GLU A 16 3.14 -25.45 2.36
CA GLU A 16 2.96 -26.91 2.34
C GLU A 16 4.07 -27.63 1.55
N SER A 17 4.80 -26.92 0.69
CA SER A 17 5.91 -27.47 -0.09
C SER A 17 7.27 -27.22 0.57
N ARG A 18 7.32 -26.57 1.73
CA ARG A 18 8.56 -26.25 2.42
C ARG A 18 9.22 -27.53 2.97
N PRO A 19 10.53 -27.76 2.69
CA PRO A 19 11.24 -28.89 3.26
C PRO A 19 11.43 -28.72 4.78
N SER A 20 11.51 -29.84 5.52
CA SER A 20 11.68 -29.82 6.98
C SER A 20 13.11 -29.43 7.44
N GLY A 21 14.07 -29.34 6.51
CA GLY A 21 15.46 -29.01 6.79
C GLY A 21 15.90 -27.66 6.19
N PRO A 22 17.16 -27.24 6.41
CA PRO A 22 17.69 -26.02 5.84
C PRO A 22 17.63 -26.05 4.30
N ASP A 23 17.20 -24.94 3.70
CA ASP A 23 17.08 -24.78 2.25
C ASP A 23 17.50 -23.35 1.85
N PRO A 24 18.81 -23.02 1.94
CA PRO A 24 19.30 -21.65 1.86
C PRO A 24 19.05 -20.97 0.51
N ASP A 25 18.93 -21.74 -0.58
CA ASP A 25 18.69 -21.27 -1.94
C ASP A 25 17.29 -21.62 -2.46
N ALA A 26 16.42 -22.14 -1.59
CA ALA A 26 15.06 -22.60 -1.89
C ALA A 26 14.95 -23.67 -2.99
N ASP A 27 16.01 -24.43 -3.26
CA ASP A 27 16.03 -25.49 -4.26
C ASP A 27 15.09 -26.65 -3.88
N GLY A 28 15.05 -26.99 -2.59
CA GLY A 28 14.16 -28.02 -2.06
C GLY A 28 12.68 -27.62 -2.21
N LEU A 29 12.36 -26.39 -1.82
CA LEU A 29 11.05 -25.78 -1.99
C LEU A 29 10.64 -25.76 -3.48
N ALA A 30 11.53 -25.30 -4.37
CA ALA A 30 11.24 -25.22 -5.79
C ALA A 30 10.95 -26.60 -6.39
N ALA A 31 11.70 -27.64 -6.00
CA ALA A 31 11.47 -29.01 -6.44
C ALA A 31 10.12 -29.55 -5.96
N ALA A 32 9.77 -29.33 -4.69
CA ALA A 32 8.50 -29.76 -4.11
C ALA A 32 7.30 -29.05 -4.76
N LEU A 33 7.39 -27.73 -4.95
CA LEU A 33 6.38 -26.95 -5.66
C LEU A 33 6.20 -27.45 -7.10
N THR A 34 7.29 -27.69 -7.81
CA THR A 34 7.25 -28.20 -9.19
C THR A 34 6.49 -29.52 -9.26
N ALA A 35 6.82 -30.48 -8.38
CA ALA A 35 6.15 -31.78 -8.32
C ALA A 35 4.66 -31.64 -7.99
N ARG A 36 4.32 -30.76 -7.05
CA ARG A 36 2.93 -30.52 -6.63
C ARG A 36 2.10 -29.89 -7.73
N LEU A 37 2.62 -28.86 -8.40
CA LEU A 37 1.94 -28.19 -9.51
C LEU A 37 1.78 -29.14 -10.71
N ALA A 38 2.78 -29.97 -10.99
CA ALA A 38 2.72 -30.96 -12.09
C ALA A 38 1.71 -32.10 -11.84
N ALA A 39 1.30 -32.33 -10.58
CA ALA A 39 0.22 -33.26 -10.24
C ALA A 39 -1.18 -32.67 -10.48
N GLY A 40 -1.27 -31.36 -10.71
CA GLY A 40 -2.52 -30.63 -10.97
C GLY A 40 -2.76 -30.35 -12.47
N PRO A 41 -3.86 -29.64 -12.78
CA PRO A 41 -4.13 -29.19 -14.14
C PRO A 41 -3.18 -28.05 -14.55
N VAL A 42 -2.95 -27.88 -15.85
CA VAL A 42 -2.14 -26.78 -16.42
C VAL A 42 -2.65 -25.39 -15.98
N SER A 43 -3.95 -25.23 -15.74
CA SER A 43 -4.51 -23.97 -15.23
C SER A 43 -3.94 -23.58 -13.86
N LEU A 44 -3.69 -24.55 -12.96
CA LEU A 44 -3.09 -24.30 -11.65
C LEU A 44 -1.66 -23.76 -11.80
N ILE A 45 -0.91 -24.28 -12.77
CA ILE A 45 0.46 -23.83 -13.09
C ILE A 45 0.43 -22.37 -13.55
N ALA A 46 -0.50 -22.05 -14.47
CA ALA A 46 -0.66 -20.69 -14.99
C ALA A 46 -1.09 -19.71 -13.90
N GLU A 47 -2.05 -20.10 -13.05
CA GLU A 47 -2.52 -19.28 -11.93
C GLU A 47 -1.42 -19.03 -10.88
N PHE A 48 -0.63 -20.06 -10.54
CA PHE A 48 0.54 -19.90 -9.66
C PHE A 48 1.59 -18.96 -10.28
N ALA A 49 1.85 -19.08 -11.59
CA ALA A 49 2.79 -18.21 -12.28
C ALA A 49 2.37 -16.74 -12.21
N GLU A 50 1.08 -16.44 -12.42
CA GLU A 50 0.53 -15.09 -12.33
C GLU A 50 0.68 -14.52 -10.91
N GLN A 51 0.35 -15.31 -9.89
CA GLN A 51 0.43 -14.85 -8.51
C GLN A 51 1.88 -14.70 -8.03
N LEU A 52 2.81 -15.58 -8.45
CA LEU A 52 4.24 -15.41 -8.22
C LEU A 52 4.75 -14.12 -8.86
N ALA A 53 4.38 -13.88 -10.13
CA ALA A 53 4.80 -12.69 -10.85
C ALA A 53 4.26 -11.41 -10.21
N TRP A 54 2.99 -11.39 -9.80
CA TRP A 54 2.40 -10.28 -9.05
C TRP A 54 3.11 -10.02 -7.72
N THR A 55 3.44 -11.08 -6.97
CA THR A 55 4.12 -10.99 -5.68
C THR A 55 5.51 -10.38 -5.83
N LEU A 56 6.28 -10.82 -6.84
CA LEU A 56 7.59 -10.28 -7.17
C LEU A 56 7.52 -8.84 -7.69
N TYR A 57 6.54 -8.53 -8.54
CA TYR A 57 6.29 -7.20 -9.08
C TYR A 57 6.00 -6.17 -7.97
N ARG A 58 5.28 -6.56 -6.92
CA ARG A 58 5.04 -5.71 -5.74
C ARG A 58 6.31 -5.39 -4.95
N LEU A 59 7.30 -6.28 -4.96
CA LEU A 59 8.62 -6.03 -4.39
C LEU A 59 9.55 -5.31 -5.37
N ASP A 60 9.14 -5.06 -6.61
CA ASP A 60 9.95 -4.37 -7.60
C ASP A 60 9.91 -2.85 -7.35
N LEU A 61 10.51 -2.43 -6.23
CA LEU A 61 10.53 -1.04 -5.77
C LEU A 61 11.96 -0.53 -5.69
N GLN A 62 12.15 0.75 -6.02
CA GLN A 62 13.45 1.43 -6.01
C GLN A 62 14.11 1.36 -4.63
N GLU A 63 13.33 1.44 -3.55
CA GLU A 63 13.81 1.35 -2.16
C GLU A 63 14.51 0.01 -1.85
N TYR A 64 14.16 -1.06 -2.56
CA TYR A 64 14.76 -2.38 -2.37
C TYR A 64 15.92 -2.63 -3.35
N GLY A 65 15.76 -2.24 -4.61
CA GLY A 65 16.70 -2.61 -5.67
C GLY A 65 17.81 -1.60 -5.95
N ARG A 66 17.79 -0.38 -5.37
CA ARG A 66 18.78 0.66 -5.67
C ARG A 66 20.21 0.15 -5.40
N GLY A 67 21.04 0.13 -6.45
CA GLY A 67 22.44 -0.29 -6.36
C GLY A 67 22.67 -1.80 -6.51
N LEU A 68 21.61 -2.59 -6.68
CA LEU A 68 21.71 -4.01 -7.04
C LEU A 68 21.67 -4.19 -8.56
N SER A 69 22.29 -5.26 -9.06
CA SER A 69 22.08 -5.71 -10.44
C SER A 69 20.67 -6.29 -10.60
N GLY A 70 20.19 -6.38 -11.85
CA GLY A 70 18.87 -6.94 -12.16
C GLY A 70 18.68 -8.34 -11.58
N ASP A 71 19.67 -9.21 -11.78
CA ASP A 71 19.64 -10.60 -11.30
C ASP A 71 19.69 -10.69 -9.78
N ALA A 72 20.62 -9.99 -9.13
CA ALA A 72 20.74 -9.99 -7.67
C ALA A 72 19.43 -9.50 -7.04
N PHE A 73 18.84 -8.43 -7.59
CA PHE A 73 17.58 -7.91 -7.10
C PHE A 73 16.42 -8.90 -7.33
N LEU A 74 16.34 -9.53 -8.49
CA LEU A 74 15.33 -10.52 -8.81
C LEU A 74 15.41 -11.73 -7.86
N TYR A 75 16.61 -12.26 -7.65
CA TYR A 75 16.83 -13.45 -6.83
C TYR A 75 16.62 -13.18 -5.34
N THR A 76 16.97 -11.97 -4.88
CA THR A 76 16.66 -11.53 -3.52
C THR A 76 15.14 -11.38 -3.31
N ARG A 77 14.40 -10.83 -4.27
CA ARG A 77 12.92 -10.79 -4.21
C ARG A 77 12.33 -12.19 -4.16
N ALA A 78 12.86 -13.12 -4.96
CA ALA A 78 12.45 -14.53 -4.90
C ALA A 78 12.74 -15.16 -3.53
N ALA A 79 13.87 -14.83 -2.89
CA ALA A 79 14.21 -15.34 -1.56
C ALA A 79 13.23 -14.84 -0.48
N VAL A 80 12.79 -13.58 -0.56
CA VAL A 80 11.76 -13.04 0.33
C VAL A 80 10.45 -13.81 0.17
N VAL A 81 10.07 -14.17 -1.05
CA VAL A 81 8.87 -14.99 -1.33
C VAL A 81 9.05 -16.43 -0.83
N ALA A 82 10.23 -17.03 -1.04
CA ALA A 82 10.55 -18.37 -0.56
C ALA A 82 10.52 -18.48 0.97
N ASP A 83 10.87 -17.42 1.70
CA ASP A 83 10.78 -17.34 3.16
C ASP A 83 9.35 -17.11 3.68
N GLY A 84 8.37 -17.06 2.77
CA GLY A 84 6.96 -17.20 3.10
C GLY A 84 6.23 -15.88 3.33
N ARG A 85 4.92 -16.03 3.56
CA ARG A 85 3.96 -14.92 3.55
C ARG A 85 4.26 -13.84 4.57
N GLU A 86 4.63 -14.26 5.78
CA GLU A 86 4.87 -13.33 6.90
C GLU A 86 6.15 -12.51 6.66
N THR A 87 7.20 -13.15 6.16
CA THR A 87 8.43 -12.47 5.75
C THR A 87 8.14 -11.45 4.66
N TYR A 88 7.42 -11.86 3.61
CA TYR A 88 7.00 -11.00 2.52
C TYR A 88 6.28 -9.74 3.01
N ARG A 89 5.28 -9.88 3.88
CA ARG A 89 4.55 -8.75 4.45
C ARG A 89 5.43 -7.84 5.29
N ARG A 90 6.31 -8.41 6.11
CA ARG A 90 7.24 -7.61 6.93
C ARG A 90 8.19 -6.79 6.08
N VAL A 91 8.66 -7.34 4.96
CA VAL A 91 9.50 -6.60 4.00
C VAL A 91 8.73 -5.45 3.37
N LEU A 92 7.45 -5.66 3.02
CA LEU A 92 6.60 -4.58 2.50
C LEU A 92 6.34 -3.45 3.51
N LEU A 93 6.28 -3.78 4.79
CA LEU A 93 6.09 -2.80 5.87
C LEU A 93 7.39 -2.09 6.27
N ASP A 94 8.52 -2.76 6.12
CA ASP A 94 9.83 -2.29 6.57
C ASP A 94 10.92 -2.63 5.53
N PRO A 95 11.22 -1.66 4.63
CA PRO A 95 12.25 -1.81 3.60
C PRO A 95 13.63 -2.23 4.10
N ALA A 96 13.99 -1.91 5.35
CA ALA A 96 15.29 -2.26 5.91
C ALA A 96 15.48 -3.78 6.02
N ARG A 97 14.38 -4.55 6.07
CA ARG A 97 14.42 -6.01 6.09
C ARG A 97 14.89 -6.59 4.77
N PHE A 98 14.55 -5.96 3.65
CA PHE A 98 15.06 -6.36 2.34
C PHE A 98 16.59 -6.27 2.29
N THR A 99 17.16 -5.22 2.87
CA THR A 99 18.62 -5.03 2.95
C THR A 99 19.34 -6.19 3.62
N THR A 100 18.72 -6.84 4.60
CA THR A 100 19.30 -8.05 5.25
C THR A 100 19.46 -9.21 4.27
N TYR A 101 18.51 -9.39 3.35
CA TYR A 101 18.62 -10.42 2.31
C TYR A 101 19.68 -10.04 1.28
N ALA A 102 19.66 -8.79 0.81
CA ALA A 102 20.61 -8.30 -0.18
C ALA A 102 22.06 -8.36 0.32
N ALA A 103 22.33 -7.88 1.55
CA ALA A 103 23.65 -7.92 2.15
C ALA A 103 24.10 -9.35 2.52
N GLY A 104 23.15 -10.21 2.89
CA GLY A 104 23.40 -11.62 3.16
C GLY A 104 23.55 -12.50 1.92
N LEU A 105 23.42 -11.93 0.72
CA LEU A 105 23.41 -12.65 -0.57
C LEU A 105 22.42 -13.83 -0.59
N LYS A 106 21.27 -13.65 0.07
CA LYS A 106 20.22 -14.66 0.11
C LYS A 106 19.41 -14.62 -1.18
N TRP A 107 19.42 -15.71 -1.93
CA TRP A 107 18.83 -15.83 -3.26
C TRP A 107 17.97 -17.08 -3.38
N ALA A 108 16.93 -17.02 -4.22
CA ALA A 108 16.09 -18.18 -4.50
C ALA A 108 15.74 -18.22 -6.00
N GLU A 109 16.75 -18.23 -6.86
CA GLU A 109 16.57 -18.23 -8.32
C GLU A 109 15.69 -19.39 -8.78
N SER A 110 15.86 -20.59 -8.21
CA SER A 110 15.10 -21.79 -8.59
C SER A 110 13.59 -21.65 -8.49
N LEU A 111 13.09 -20.75 -7.62
CA LEU A 111 11.65 -20.47 -7.48
C LEU A 111 11.05 -19.89 -8.77
N LEU A 112 11.82 -19.09 -9.52
CA LEU A 112 11.35 -18.38 -10.72
C LEU A 112 10.96 -19.32 -11.86
N TYR A 113 11.63 -20.49 -11.91
CA TYR A 113 11.46 -21.51 -12.94
C TYR A 113 10.46 -22.61 -12.57
N VAL A 114 9.89 -22.58 -11.36
CA VAL A 114 8.91 -23.57 -10.90
C VAL A 114 7.74 -23.73 -11.90
N PRO A 115 7.10 -22.66 -12.39
CA PRO A 115 5.97 -22.82 -13.30
C PRO A 115 6.39 -23.44 -14.64
N ASP A 116 7.51 -23.01 -15.20
CA ASP A 116 8.04 -23.48 -16.47
C ASP A 116 8.44 -24.97 -16.40
N ARG A 117 9.09 -25.38 -15.29
CA ARG A 117 9.45 -26.77 -15.02
C ARG A 117 8.21 -27.65 -14.85
N ALA A 118 7.19 -27.17 -14.11
CA ALA A 118 5.94 -27.90 -13.92
C ALA A 118 5.18 -28.06 -15.24
N TYR A 119 5.09 -26.99 -16.04
CA TYR A 119 4.44 -27.02 -17.35
C TYR A 119 5.10 -28.03 -18.28
N LYS A 120 6.44 -28.00 -18.35
CA LYS A 120 7.21 -28.95 -19.15
C LYS A 120 7.04 -30.39 -18.66
N ALA A 121 6.97 -30.62 -17.35
CA ALA A 121 6.73 -31.95 -16.79
C ALA A 121 5.35 -32.52 -17.20
N VAL A 122 4.32 -31.67 -17.27
CA VAL A 122 2.96 -32.09 -17.63
C VAL A 122 2.77 -32.24 -19.15
N THR A 123 3.33 -31.32 -19.93
CA THR A 123 3.05 -31.21 -21.37
C THR A 123 4.14 -31.76 -22.27
N GLY A 124 5.36 -31.91 -21.75
CA GLY A 124 6.57 -32.21 -22.51
C GLY A 124 7.10 -31.03 -23.34
N GLN A 125 6.49 -29.85 -23.24
CA GLN A 125 6.83 -28.67 -24.05
C GLN A 125 7.43 -27.56 -23.17
N GLU A 126 8.30 -26.73 -23.76
CA GLU A 126 8.70 -25.47 -23.14
C GLU A 126 7.52 -24.50 -23.12
N TRP A 127 7.42 -23.69 -22.08
CA TRP A 127 6.38 -22.68 -21.97
C TRP A 127 6.90 -21.31 -22.42
N ASP A 128 6.25 -20.69 -23.40
CA ASP A 128 6.41 -19.26 -23.69
C ASP A 128 5.54 -18.46 -22.70
N ARG A 129 6.01 -18.40 -21.45
CA ARG A 129 5.24 -17.85 -20.33
C ARG A 129 4.90 -16.38 -20.56
N GLY A 130 3.61 -16.07 -20.59
CA GLY A 130 3.08 -14.72 -20.48
C GLY A 130 2.26 -14.55 -19.21
N THR A 131 2.65 -13.59 -18.38
CA THR A 131 1.90 -13.16 -17.19
C THR A 131 1.47 -11.71 -17.33
N ARG A 132 0.40 -11.31 -16.64
CA ARG A 132 -0.08 -9.91 -16.64
C ARG A 132 0.99 -8.94 -16.13
N TYR A 133 1.73 -9.37 -15.11
CA TYR A 133 2.85 -8.63 -14.54
C TYR A 133 4.15 -9.31 -14.92
N SER A 134 5.17 -8.54 -15.27
CA SER A 134 6.51 -9.08 -15.42
C SER A 134 7.13 -9.24 -14.03
N TYR A 135 7.75 -10.39 -13.76
CA TYR A 135 8.52 -10.58 -12.52
C TYR A 135 9.94 -10.00 -12.66
N GLU A 136 10.39 -9.72 -13.88
CA GLU A 136 11.72 -9.19 -14.17
C GLU A 136 11.97 -7.88 -13.41
N SER A 137 13.22 -7.68 -13.01
CA SER A 137 13.62 -6.48 -12.27
C SER A 137 13.37 -5.21 -13.09
N TYR A 138 12.98 -4.15 -12.39
CA TYR A 138 12.73 -2.82 -12.96
C TYR A 138 11.53 -2.75 -13.92
N SER A 139 10.65 -3.75 -13.88
CA SER A 139 9.45 -3.82 -14.71
C SER A 139 8.27 -3.04 -14.12
N ASN A 140 8.20 -2.91 -12.79
CA ASN A 140 7.25 -2.06 -12.08
C ASN A 140 7.68 -0.61 -12.20
N ARG A 141 7.29 0.03 -13.29
CA ARG A 141 7.62 1.44 -13.56
C ARG A 141 7.20 2.38 -12.43
N ALA A 142 6.03 2.15 -11.84
CA ALA A 142 5.56 2.93 -10.68
C ALA A 142 6.47 2.76 -9.45
N GLY A 143 7.07 1.58 -9.28
CA GLY A 143 8.06 1.29 -8.24
C GLY A 143 9.45 1.90 -8.50
N TRP A 144 9.77 2.28 -9.75
CA TRP A 144 11.14 2.61 -10.19
C TRP A 144 11.37 4.03 -10.71
N GLY A 145 10.31 4.80 -10.93
CA GLY A 145 10.42 6.21 -11.29
C GLY A 145 9.04 6.78 -11.59
N ARG A 146 8.57 7.78 -10.85
CA ARG A 146 9.34 8.97 -10.43
C ARG A 146 10.10 8.80 -9.12
N GLN A 147 11.21 9.54 -8.99
CA GLN A 147 11.76 9.90 -7.68
C GLN A 147 10.58 10.35 -6.81
N ALA A 148 10.50 9.91 -5.55
CA ALA A 148 9.44 10.36 -4.65
C ALA A 148 9.32 11.87 -4.81
N MET A 149 8.18 12.33 -5.31
CA MET A 149 8.02 13.72 -5.68
C MET A 149 8.33 14.54 -4.44
N THR A 150 9.26 15.47 -4.58
CA THR A 150 9.58 16.40 -3.50
C THR A 150 8.31 17.15 -3.12
N ASP A 151 8.24 17.68 -1.90
CA ASP A 151 7.09 18.49 -1.48
C ASP A 151 6.83 19.64 -2.48
N ASP A 152 7.88 20.22 -3.06
CA ASP A 152 7.76 21.25 -4.11
C ASP A 152 7.05 20.73 -5.36
N GLU A 153 7.49 19.57 -5.87
CA GLU A 153 6.88 18.94 -7.05
C GLU A 153 5.44 18.50 -6.77
N LEU A 154 5.15 18.01 -5.56
CA LEU A 154 3.79 17.62 -5.17
C LEU A 154 2.87 18.82 -5.08
N VAL A 155 3.28 19.89 -4.40
CA VAL A 155 2.49 21.12 -4.29
C VAL A 155 2.19 21.68 -5.67
N GLU A 156 3.18 21.74 -6.56
CA GLU A 156 2.99 22.25 -7.92
C GLU A 156 2.12 21.33 -8.79
N ALA A 157 2.29 20.01 -8.67
CA ALA A 157 1.46 19.06 -9.41
C ALA A 157 0.02 19.07 -8.93
N VAL A 158 -0.23 19.18 -7.62
CA VAL A 158 -1.58 19.31 -7.07
C VAL A 158 -2.19 20.63 -7.55
N ARG A 159 -1.47 21.75 -7.46
CA ARG A 159 -1.91 23.06 -8.00
C ARG A 159 -2.32 22.95 -9.45
N THR A 160 -1.49 22.35 -10.28
CA THR A 160 -1.76 22.15 -11.72
C THR A 160 -2.99 21.28 -11.92
N ARG A 161 -3.12 20.18 -11.16
CA ARG A 161 -4.21 19.21 -11.28
C ARG A 161 -5.58 19.79 -10.94
N VAL A 162 -5.62 20.79 -10.06
CA VAL A 162 -6.87 21.42 -9.61
C VAL A 162 -7.09 22.81 -10.20
N ALA A 163 -6.25 23.26 -11.14
CA ALA A 163 -6.30 24.61 -11.70
C ALA A 163 -7.65 24.94 -12.39
N ASP A 164 -8.34 23.93 -12.90
CA ASP A 164 -9.65 24.08 -13.55
C ASP A 164 -10.84 23.99 -12.55
N ARG A 165 -10.57 23.80 -11.25
CA ARG A 165 -11.59 23.79 -10.19
C ARG A 165 -11.76 25.20 -9.62
N ASP A 166 -13.00 25.57 -9.31
CA ASP A 166 -13.32 26.82 -8.60
C ASP A 166 -13.07 26.64 -7.09
N LEU A 167 -11.80 26.72 -6.69
CA LEU A 167 -11.37 26.51 -5.31
C LEU A 167 -11.25 27.83 -4.53
N PRO A 168 -11.48 27.81 -3.20
CA PRO A 168 -11.22 28.96 -2.34
C PRO A 168 -9.72 29.35 -2.39
N PRO A 169 -9.40 30.62 -2.10
CA PRO A 169 -8.01 31.05 -2.02
C PRO A 169 -7.23 30.23 -0.99
N PRO A 170 -5.89 30.16 -1.10
CA PRO A 170 -5.06 29.53 -0.08
C PRO A 170 -5.34 30.07 1.32
N ALA A 171 -5.21 29.20 2.32
CA ALA A 171 -5.42 29.54 3.72
C ALA A 171 -4.34 30.49 4.22
N MET A 172 -4.65 31.22 5.29
CA MET A 172 -3.68 32.09 5.96
C MET A 172 -2.89 31.29 7.01
N PRO A 173 -1.65 31.70 7.35
CA PRO A 173 -0.88 31.06 8.42
C PRO A 173 -1.60 31.02 9.78
N GLU A 174 -2.50 31.96 10.04
CA GLU A 174 -3.34 32.00 11.23
C GLU A 174 -4.42 30.90 11.27
N ASP A 175 -4.92 30.49 10.10
CA ASP A 175 -5.88 29.38 9.97
C ASP A 175 -5.20 28.06 10.33
N ILE A 176 -3.97 27.84 9.82
CA ILE A 176 -3.14 26.70 10.20
C ILE A 176 -2.93 26.69 11.73
N ALA A 177 -2.53 27.83 12.30
CA ALA A 177 -2.29 27.94 13.74
C ALA A 177 -3.58 27.74 14.57
N ALA A 178 -4.78 28.00 14.02
CA ALA A 178 -6.04 27.69 14.68
C ALA A 178 -6.31 26.18 14.71
N VAL A 179 -6.08 25.50 13.60
CA VAL A 179 -6.21 24.03 13.49
C VAL A 179 -5.21 23.33 14.39
N GLU A 180 -3.93 23.72 14.35
CA GLU A 180 -2.87 23.14 15.19
C GLU A 180 -3.18 23.31 16.69
N ARG A 181 -3.75 24.45 17.10
CA ARG A 181 -4.21 24.67 18.49
C ARG A 181 -5.41 23.80 18.84
N ALA A 182 -6.34 23.60 17.93
CA ALA A 182 -7.51 22.75 18.15
C ALA A 182 -7.12 21.27 18.28
N VAL A 183 -6.20 20.81 17.44
CA VAL A 183 -5.69 19.43 17.43
C VAL A 183 -4.67 19.18 18.55
N GLY A 184 -3.95 20.22 18.99
CA GLY A 184 -2.89 20.12 20.00
C GLY A 184 -1.56 19.58 19.45
N ARG A 185 -1.39 19.51 18.12
CA ARG A 185 -0.20 19.01 17.43
C ARG A 185 0.08 19.85 16.17
N PRO A 186 1.36 19.96 15.75
CA PRO A 186 1.70 20.64 14.50
C PRO A 186 1.14 19.89 13.29
N MET A 187 0.71 20.64 12.27
CA MET A 187 0.26 20.07 11.01
C MET A 187 1.47 19.53 10.22
N PRO A 188 1.38 18.34 9.59
CA PRO A 188 2.45 17.81 8.74
C PRO A 188 2.87 18.83 7.68
N GLN A 189 4.18 18.95 7.44
CA GLN A 189 4.75 20.03 6.62
C GLN A 189 4.12 20.09 5.23
N LEU A 190 4.01 18.95 4.55
CA LEU A 190 3.41 18.87 3.23
C LEU A 190 1.94 19.31 3.23
N LEU A 191 1.16 18.91 4.23
CA LEU A 191 -0.25 19.31 4.34
C LEU A 191 -0.38 20.83 4.55
N ARG A 192 0.44 21.38 5.44
CA ARG A 192 0.52 22.83 5.68
C ARG A 192 0.80 23.58 4.39
N ARG A 193 1.73 23.10 3.57
CA ARG A 193 2.06 23.71 2.28
C ARG A 193 0.90 23.66 1.29
N LEU A 194 0.19 22.54 1.20
CA LEU A 194 -0.98 22.43 0.32
C LEU A 194 -2.04 23.49 0.67
N TYR A 195 -2.33 23.69 1.96
CA TYR A 195 -3.29 24.72 2.37
C TYR A 195 -2.78 26.15 2.14
N LEU A 196 -1.51 26.44 2.42
CA LEU A 196 -0.94 27.79 2.29
C LEU A 196 -0.64 28.18 0.84
N GLU A 197 -0.37 27.20 -0.01
CA GLU A 197 0.12 27.45 -1.37
C GLU A 197 -0.94 27.11 -2.42
N VAL A 198 -1.76 26.07 -2.24
CA VAL A 198 -2.72 25.61 -3.26
C VAL A 198 -4.12 26.20 -3.06
N ALA A 199 -4.80 25.82 -1.98
CA ALA A 199 -6.19 26.23 -1.72
C ALA A 199 -6.60 25.90 -0.27
N ASN A 200 -7.54 26.66 0.28
CA ASN A 200 -8.19 26.35 1.56
C ASN A 200 -9.28 25.27 1.42
N GLY A 201 -8.88 24.06 1.01
CA GLY A 201 -9.76 22.92 0.77
C GLY A 201 -10.06 22.66 -0.72
N GLY A 202 -10.81 21.59 -0.99
CA GLY A 202 -11.29 21.20 -2.33
C GLY A 202 -10.27 20.53 -3.26
N PHE A 203 -8.99 20.49 -2.88
CA PHE A 203 -7.99 19.66 -3.55
C PHE A 203 -8.11 18.19 -3.09
N GLY A 204 -7.60 17.25 -3.89
CA GLY A 204 -7.64 15.81 -3.58
C GLY A 204 -8.43 14.96 -4.57
N VAL A 205 -8.36 13.64 -4.37
CA VAL A 205 -9.12 12.63 -5.13
C VAL A 205 -10.63 12.78 -4.93
N TRP A 206 -11.05 13.11 -3.70
CA TRP A 206 -12.25 13.90 -3.40
C TRP A 206 -11.82 15.25 -2.81
N GLU A 207 -12.78 16.03 -2.34
CA GLU A 207 -12.55 17.39 -1.88
C GLU A 207 -12.09 17.38 -0.41
N CYS A 208 -10.82 17.71 -0.16
CA CYS A 208 -10.32 17.91 1.21
C CYS A 208 -11.08 19.06 1.89
N LEU A 209 -11.25 18.96 3.21
CA LEU A 209 -11.90 19.98 4.03
C LEU A 209 -11.20 21.33 3.92
N SER A 210 -11.95 22.42 4.11
CA SER A 210 -11.36 23.73 4.38
C SER A 210 -10.90 23.82 5.84
N LEU A 211 -9.92 24.67 6.11
CA LEU A 211 -9.47 24.96 7.48
C LEU A 211 -10.39 25.96 8.20
N THR A 212 -11.18 26.70 7.43
CA THR A 212 -12.13 27.72 7.89
C THR A 212 -13.41 27.66 7.08
N ASP A 213 -14.48 28.28 7.58
CA ASP A 213 -15.73 28.41 6.84
C ASP A 213 -15.55 29.30 5.61
N THR A 214 -15.59 28.69 4.43
CA THR A 214 -15.47 29.33 3.12
C THR A 214 -16.84 29.70 2.52
N GLY A 215 -17.94 29.37 3.19
CA GLY A 215 -19.31 29.50 2.69
C GLY A 215 -19.73 28.42 1.68
N ASN A 216 -18.78 27.64 1.15
CA ASN A 216 -19.01 26.45 0.31
C ASN A 216 -18.20 25.29 0.90
N TRP A 217 -18.87 24.37 1.58
CA TRP A 217 -18.23 23.31 2.35
C TRP A 217 -17.96 22.08 1.48
N PHE A 218 -16.89 21.37 1.81
CA PHE A 218 -16.45 20.15 1.10
C PHE A 218 -16.88 18.86 1.80
N SER A 219 -17.67 18.99 2.86
CA SER A 219 -18.28 17.90 3.62
C SER A 219 -19.56 18.39 4.29
N ASP A 220 -20.20 17.50 5.06
CA ASP A 220 -21.30 17.87 5.95
C ASP A 220 -20.86 18.79 7.11
N GLU A 221 -19.54 18.90 7.37
CA GLU A 221 -18.94 19.75 8.40
C GLU A 221 -18.36 21.02 7.79
N ARG A 222 -18.44 22.15 8.51
CA ARG A 222 -18.09 23.47 7.94
C ARG A 222 -16.60 23.64 7.69
N ASP A 223 -15.78 23.04 8.55
CA ASP A 223 -14.32 23.09 8.49
C ASP A 223 -13.66 21.91 9.22
N MET A 224 -12.34 21.80 9.07
CA MET A 224 -11.52 20.77 9.71
C MET A 224 -11.60 20.80 11.25
N ILE A 225 -11.81 21.96 11.87
CA ILE A 225 -11.89 22.07 13.33
C ILE A 225 -13.20 21.47 13.82
N GLU A 226 -14.31 21.74 13.14
CA GLU A 226 -15.62 21.15 13.45
C GLU A 226 -15.60 19.63 13.26
N ALA A 227 -15.09 19.15 12.11
CA ALA A 227 -14.91 17.73 11.89
C ALA A 227 -14.01 17.09 12.96
N HIS A 228 -12.88 17.71 13.30
CA HIS A 228 -12.00 17.18 14.35
C HIS A 228 -12.71 17.07 15.71
N ARG A 229 -13.56 18.06 16.08
CA ARG A 229 -14.35 18.01 17.31
C ARG A 229 -15.39 16.89 17.29
N LEU A 230 -16.06 16.69 16.15
CA LEU A 230 -17.03 15.61 15.98
C LEU A 230 -16.37 14.24 16.24
N PHE A 231 -15.26 13.96 15.58
CA PHE A 231 -14.56 12.68 15.69
C PHE A 231 -13.83 12.48 17.03
N SER A 232 -13.48 13.58 17.71
CA SER A 232 -12.88 13.55 19.05
C SER A 232 -13.92 13.48 20.17
N ALA A 233 -15.20 13.74 19.87
CA ALA A 233 -16.26 13.65 20.86
C ALA A 233 -16.46 12.20 21.27
N LYS A 234 -16.46 11.94 22.58
CA LYS A 234 -16.92 10.66 23.11
C LYS A 234 -18.44 10.68 23.08
N ASP A 235 -19.04 9.81 22.28
CA ASP A 235 -20.47 9.56 22.33
C ASP A 235 -20.76 8.09 22.67
N ASP A 236 -22.03 7.79 22.90
CA ASP A 236 -22.51 6.44 23.21
C ASP A 236 -22.74 5.60 21.94
N SER A 237 -22.23 6.02 20.77
CA SER A 237 -22.44 5.33 19.48
C SER A 237 -21.72 3.97 19.41
N GLY A 238 -20.77 3.72 20.32
CA GLY A 238 -19.94 2.52 20.32
C GLY A 238 -18.79 2.57 19.29
N ILE A 239 -18.65 3.68 18.55
CA ILE A 239 -17.51 3.92 17.65
C ILE A 239 -16.30 4.38 18.48
N PRO A 240 -15.10 3.80 18.28
CA PRO A 240 -13.90 4.24 18.99
C PRO A 240 -13.58 5.71 18.68
N ALA A 241 -13.32 6.50 19.73
CA ALA A 241 -12.80 7.85 19.56
C ALA A 241 -11.49 7.84 18.76
N THR A 242 -11.30 8.83 17.91
CA THR A 242 -10.05 8.96 17.14
C THR A 242 -8.84 9.15 18.06
N PRO A 243 -7.69 8.51 17.79
CA PRO A 243 -6.45 8.76 18.53
C PRO A 243 -6.07 10.25 18.56
N GLU A 244 -5.42 10.68 19.64
CA GLU A 244 -4.97 12.07 19.82
C GLU A 244 -3.93 12.46 18.74
N GLY A 245 -4.39 13.06 17.65
CA GLY A 245 -3.57 13.48 16.51
C GLY A 245 -4.06 13.00 15.15
N VAL A 246 -5.02 12.07 15.10
CA VAL A 246 -5.65 11.64 13.84
C VAL A 246 -6.79 12.59 13.49
N VAL A 247 -6.65 13.34 12.41
CA VAL A 247 -7.53 14.46 12.03
C VAL A 247 -8.28 14.13 10.74
N PRO A 248 -9.60 14.37 10.64
CA PRO A 248 -10.33 14.27 9.38
C PRO A 248 -9.76 15.20 8.32
N LEU A 249 -9.47 14.65 7.14
CA LEU A 249 -8.91 15.42 6.01
C LEU A 249 -9.89 15.53 4.85
N MET A 250 -10.62 14.46 4.54
CA MET A 250 -11.45 14.40 3.34
C MET A 250 -12.65 13.49 3.59
N ASP A 251 -13.84 14.05 3.45
CA ASP A 251 -15.09 13.30 3.42
C ASP A 251 -15.22 12.60 2.07
N ARG A 252 -15.51 11.29 2.10
CA ARG A 252 -15.70 10.47 0.90
C ARG A 252 -17.15 10.06 0.70
N GLY A 253 -18.07 10.56 1.52
CA GLY A 253 -19.47 10.17 1.55
C GLY A 253 -19.68 8.74 2.07
N CYS A 254 -20.94 8.30 2.13
CA CYS A 254 -21.32 6.93 2.54
C CYS A 254 -20.70 6.48 3.88
N CYS A 255 -20.50 7.41 4.81
CA CYS A 255 -19.81 7.18 6.08
C CYS A 255 -18.37 6.66 5.89
N MET A 256 -17.62 7.30 4.99
CA MET A 256 -16.20 7.04 4.78
C MET A 256 -15.40 8.34 4.85
N TRP A 257 -14.27 8.31 5.54
CA TRP A 257 -13.38 9.45 5.70
C TRP A 257 -11.93 9.04 5.50
N THR A 258 -11.16 9.91 4.85
CA THR A 258 -9.70 9.86 4.90
C THR A 258 -9.23 10.76 6.02
N MET A 259 -8.39 10.22 6.88
CA MET A 259 -7.83 10.91 8.04
C MET A 259 -6.32 11.02 7.88
N VAL A 260 -5.69 11.96 8.59
CA VAL A 260 -4.25 12.19 8.56
C VAL A 260 -3.70 12.32 9.98
N ASP A 261 -2.56 11.69 10.23
CA ASP A 261 -1.93 11.67 11.54
C ASP A 261 -0.94 12.83 11.72
N PHE A 262 -1.27 13.78 12.59
CA PHE A 262 -0.41 14.91 12.95
C PHE A 262 0.69 14.51 13.95
N SER A 263 0.70 13.27 14.45
CA SER A 263 1.77 12.78 15.31
C SER A 263 2.99 12.28 14.54
N THR A 264 2.87 12.06 13.22
CA THR A 264 3.99 11.69 12.35
C THR A 264 4.37 12.84 11.41
N PRO A 265 5.67 13.09 11.19
CA PRO A 265 6.10 14.18 10.31
C PRO A 265 5.68 13.96 8.85
N GLU A 266 5.54 12.70 8.42
CA GLU A 266 5.11 12.33 7.07
C GLU A 266 3.58 12.40 6.86
N GLY A 267 2.80 12.64 7.92
CA GLY A 267 1.35 12.68 7.86
C GLY A 267 0.77 11.34 7.39
N CYS A 268 0.90 10.30 8.19
CA CYS A 268 0.40 8.97 7.82
C CYS A 268 -1.11 9.03 7.53
N VAL A 269 -1.54 8.39 6.44
CA VAL A 269 -2.95 8.35 6.06
C VAL A 269 -3.65 7.23 6.82
N TRP A 270 -4.83 7.54 7.33
CA TRP A 270 -5.70 6.62 8.04
C TRP A 270 -7.03 6.51 7.29
N ASP A 271 -7.62 5.33 7.35
CA ASP A 271 -8.91 5.02 6.73
C ASP A 271 -9.97 4.91 7.82
N TRP A 272 -11.03 5.71 7.70
CA TRP A 272 -12.25 5.56 8.48
C TRP A 272 -13.38 5.09 7.55
N ASP A 273 -14.01 3.97 7.86
CA ASP A 273 -15.11 3.40 7.09
C ASP A 273 -16.06 2.67 8.05
N ALA A 274 -17.27 3.20 8.20
CA ALA A 274 -18.27 2.62 9.08
C ALA A 274 -18.80 1.26 8.59
N ASN A 275 -18.54 0.88 7.33
CA ASN A 275 -18.99 -0.38 6.74
C ASN A 275 -17.96 -1.51 6.87
N ASP A 276 -16.75 -1.20 7.32
CA ASP A 276 -15.65 -2.16 7.44
C ASP A 276 -15.50 -2.64 8.90
N CYS A 277 -14.99 -3.86 9.10
CA CYS A 277 -14.93 -4.45 10.44
C CYS A 277 -13.96 -3.72 11.38
N CYS A 278 -12.99 -3.01 10.80
CA CYS A 278 -11.94 -2.27 11.50
C CYS A 278 -12.16 -0.76 11.26
N VAL A 279 -13.25 -0.19 11.81
CA VAL A 279 -13.81 1.14 11.48
C VAL A 279 -12.79 2.25 11.29
N LEU A 280 -11.74 2.32 12.11
CA LEU A 280 -10.64 3.28 11.98
C LEU A 280 -9.30 2.55 12.07
N VAL A 281 -8.48 2.65 11.02
CA VAL A 281 -7.14 2.02 10.99
C VAL A 281 -6.11 2.85 10.24
N PRO A 282 -4.82 2.75 10.60
CA PRO A 282 -3.76 3.31 9.77
C PRO A 282 -3.68 2.57 8.43
N THR A 283 -3.14 3.25 7.42
CA THR A 283 -2.79 2.65 6.13
C THR A 283 -1.28 2.54 5.97
N THR A 284 -0.83 1.84 4.93
CA THR A 284 0.58 1.81 4.51
C THR A 284 1.05 3.09 3.80
N LEU A 285 0.19 4.10 3.66
CA LEU A 285 0.46 5.31 2.89
C LEU A 285 0.84 6.50 3.78
N THR A 286 1.92 7.18 3.41
CA THR A 286 2.18 8.57 3.84
C THR A 286 1.34 9.54 3.01
N LEU A 287 1.18 10.78 3.46
CA LEU A 287 0.48 11.82 2.69
C LEU A 287 1.08 12.01 1.30
N ALA A 288 2.41 12.04 1.20
CA ALA A 288 3.12 12.18 -0.08
C ALA A 288 2.83 11.02 -1.04
N ARG A 289 2.82 9.78 -0.54
CA ARG A 289 2.54 8.58 -1.35
C ARG A 289 1.07 8.55 -1.79
N TRP A 290 0.16 8.95 -0.91
CA TRP A 290 -1.26 9.06 -1.23
C TRP A 290 -1.53 10.10 -2.33
N LEU A 291 -0.94 11.29 -2.23
CA LEU A 291 -1.05 12.34 -3.25
C LEU A 291 -0.42 11.94 -4.57
N THR A 292 0.77 11.33 -4.54
CA THR A 292 1.41 10.75 -5.72
C THR A 292 0.46 9.77 -6.41
N GLY A 293 -0.17 8.89 -5.64
CA GLY A 293 -1.07 7.90 -6.20
C GLY A 293 -2.34 8.46 -6.80
N TRP A 294 -2.85 9.55 -6.25
CA TRP A 294 -3.97 10.26 -6.86
C TRP A 294 -3.54 10.95 -8.17
N LEU A 295 -2.38 11.61 -8.17
CA LEU A 295 -1.83 12.29 -9.35
C LEU A 295 -1.52 11.30 -10.49
N GLU A 296 -1.07 10.10 -10.16
CA GLU A 296 -0.75 9.02 -11.10
C GLU A 296 -1.93 8.10 -11.43
N GLY A 297 -3.04 8.19 -10.68
CA GLY A 297 -4.28 7.48 -10.96
C GLY A 297 -4.40 6.07 -10.41
N TRP A 298 -3.53 5.64 -9.50
CA TRP A 298 -3.65 4.34 -8.80
C TRP A 298 -4.31 4.46 -7.41
N ILE A 299 -4.43 5.68 -6.87
CA ILE A 299 -5.45 6.01 -5.88
C ILE A 299 -6.67 6.56 -6.63
N VAL A 300 -7.79 5.86 -6.51
CA VAL A 300 -9.04 6.17 -7.20
C VAL A 300 -10.18 6.32 -6.21
N PRO A 301 -11.29 6.97 -6.59
CA PRO A 301 -12.49 6.98 -5.78
C PRO A 301 -12.98 5.56 -5.44
N GLY A 302 -12.93 5.20 -4.16
CA GLY A 302 -13.41 3.93 -3.62
C GLY A 302 -12.83 3.61 -2.23
N PRO A 303 -13.06 2.39 -1.74
CA PRO A 303 -12.53 1.93 -0.45
C PRO A 303 -11.01 1.77 -0.51
N TYR A 304 -10.34 1.97 0.64
CA TYR A 304 -8.89 1.83 0.76
C TYR A 304 -8.45 0.46 1.32
N SER A 305 -9.31 -0.56 1.25
CA SER A 305 -9.06 -1.90 1.78
C SER A 305 -7.66 -2.47 1.49
N PRO A 306 -7.08 -2.33 0.29
CA PRO A 306 -5.73 -2.84 0.01
C PRO A 306 -4.60 -2.21 0.82
N PHE A 307 -4.84 -1.03 1.41
CA PHE A 307 -3.84 -0.25 2.14
C PHE A 307 -4.01 -0.32 3.66
N ARG A 308 -5.15 -0.83 4.15
CA ARG A 308 -5.48 -0.88 5.58
C ARG A 308 -4.53 -1.81 6.35
N ILE A 309 -4.12 -1.37 7.53
CA ILE A 309 -3.32 -2.16 8.48
C ILE A 309 -4.25 -2.60 9.62
N HIS A 310 -4.69 -3.86 9.59
CA HIS A 310 -5.63 -4.39 10.57
C HIS A 310 -4.92 -4.81 11.88
N ALA A 311 -5.54 -4.47 13.01
CA ALA A 311 -5.07 -4.84 14.34
C ALA A 311 -5.20 -6.34 14.62
N ASP A 312 -4.36 -6.84 15.52
CA ASP A 312 -4.30 -8.24 15.91
C ASP A 312 -5.66 -8.79 16.35
N GLY A 313 -6.19 -9.77 15.59
CA GLY A 313 -7.47 -10.41 15.86
C GLY A 313 -8.68 -9.87 15.07
N CYS A 314 -8.51 -8.85 14.22
CA CYS A 314 -9.55 -8.39 13.30
C CYS A 314 -9.93 -9.53 12.31
N PRO A 315 -11.21 -9.82 12.02
CA PRO A 315 -11.61 -10.93 11.14
C PRO A 315 -11.11 -10.74 9.71
N ASP A 316 -10.98 -9.49 9.26
CA ASP A 316 -10.40 -9.14 7.96
C ASP A 316 -8.87 -8.98 8.03
N ARG A 317 -8.27 -9.07 9.24
CA ARG A 317 -6.83 -9.32 9.35
C ARG A 317 -6.60 -10.74 8.85
N GLN A 318 -6.08 -10.84 7.63
CA GLN A 318 -5.56 -12.11 7.13
C GLN A 318 -4.66 -12.73 8.23
N PRO A 319 -4.93 -13.96 8.69
CA PRO A 319 -4.37 -14.47 9.94
C PRO A 319 -2.85 -14.35 9.95
N SER A 320 -2.32 -13.73 11.00
CA SER A 320 -0.93 -13.92 11.41
C SER A 320 -0.85 -15.35 11.91
N VAL A 321 -0.28 -16.26 11.13
CA VAL A 321 -0.10 -17.64 11.59
C VAL A 321 0.88 -17.59 12.75
N SER A 322 0.35 -17.80 13.95
CA SER A 322 1.13 -17.86 15.19
C SER A 322 2.14 -19.00 15.08
N SER A 323 3.40 -18.64 15.34
CA SER A 323 4.65 -19.43 15.40
C SER A 323 4.55 -20.92 15.67
#